data_AF-A0A142XWM2-F1
#
_entry.id   AF-A0A142XWM2-F1
#
_cell.length_a   1.000
_cell.length_b   1.000
_cell.length_c   1.000
_cell.angle_alpha   90.00
_cell.angle_beta   90.00
_cell.angle_gamma   90.00
#
_symmetry.space_group_name_H-M   'P 1'
#
loop_
_entity.id
_entity.type
_entity.pdbx_description
1 polymer ?
#
loop_
_entity_poly.entity_id
_entity_poly.type
_entity_poly.pdbx_seq_one_letter_code
_entity_poly.pdbx_strand_id
1 'polypeptide(L)'
;MKKPFSQAFVINLPFKTERLERFMRSVPECIGGVTHWPAVHGDTVKAPRYWKAGNGAWGCYRSHMQILEYAIANKLESYVVFEDDAIFSPDFENDIASIMENIPNDWQQLYLGGQLLKEIKHPPQRINDWIFMPFNVNRTHCFAVHSRGYFDIYDHLMSLPFAKEEHIDHHLGRLHEQGKFAVYAPKRWIVGQGEGWSNISGKFNKPTYWPNPEDCAVDHPILLDPRCVFLEAPMEVAKELQLRGWHKGYWQNDEGLDRGVCEAVGHFYPEIRLREWFEWTRREVVRDQQKIPCLYHPALTWEKVQKFNFARWIHVVAETTDDAIDALAQERELQCN
;
A
#
# COMPACT_ATOMS: atom_id res chain seq x y z
N MET A 1 0.94 -12.00 29.45
CA MET A 1 0.77 -10.82 28.56
C MET A 1 -0.71 -10.57 28.35
N LYS A 2 -1.14 -9.30 28.24
CA LYS A 2 -2.53 -8.95 27.88
C LYS A 2 -2.74 -9.27 26.40
N LYS A 3 -3.79 -10.01 26.05
CA LYS A 3 -4.11 -10.30 24.64
C LYS A 3 -4.46 -9.00 23.90
N PRO A 4 -4.01 -8.82 22.64
CA PRO A 4 -4.29 -7.59 21.88
C PRO A 4 -5.76 -7.49 21.44
N PHE A 5 -6.44 -8.62 21.24
CA PHE A 5 -7.84 -8.68 20.78
C PHE A 5 -8.65 -9.65 21.64
N SER A 6 -9.97 -9.48 21.67
CA SER A 6 -10.85 -10.36 22.46
C SER A 6 -10.91 -11.78 21.89
N GLN A 7 -10.87 -11.91 20.56
CA GLN A 7 -10.86 -13.19 19.87
C GLN A 7 -10.02 -13.13 18.60
N ALA A 8 -9.34 -14.23 18.25
CA ALA A 8 -8.65 -14.39 16.98
C ALA A 8 -9.27 -15.53 16.17
N PHE A 9 -9.36 -15.35 14.85
CA PHE A 9 -9.88 -16.33 13.90
C PHE A 9 -8.90 -16.58 12.75
N VAL A 10 -8.89 -17.80 12.22
CA VAL A 10 -8.22 -18.12 10.95
C VAL A 10 -9.22 -18.70 9.95
N ILE A 11 -9.34 -18.08 8.79
CA ILE A 11 -10.14 -18.56 7.67
C ILE A 11 -9.30 -19.56 6.87
N ASN A 12 -9.79 -20.80 6.76
CA ASN A 12 -9.13 -21.85 5.98
C ASN A 12 -10.18 -22.70 5.25
N LEU A 13 -9.89 -23.06 4.00
CA LEU A 13 -10.68 -24.09 3.32
C LEU A 13 -10.40 -25.45 3.95
N PRO A 14 -11.41 -26.21 4.44
CA PRO A 14 -11.16 -27.40 5.27
C PRO A 14 -10.24 -28.47 4.68
N PHE A 15 -10.14 -28.56 3.35
CA PHE A 15 -9.25 -29.50 2.66
C PHE A 15 -7.80 -29.03 2.56
N LYS A 16 -7.49 -27.78 2.91
CA LYS A 16 -6.14 -27.20 2.91
C LYS A 16 -5.48 -27.35 4.29
N THR A 17 -5.40 -28.59 4.75
CA THR A 17 -4.91 -28.94 6.11
C THR A 17 -3.46 -28.49 6.32
N GLU A 18 -2.59 -28.65 5.33
CA GLU A 18 -1.17 -28.24 5.45
C GLU A 18 -0.99 -26.73 5.67
N ARG A 19 -1.80 -25.89 5.03
CA ARG A 19 -1.75 -24.42 5.24
C ARG A 19 -2.22 -24.06 6.64
N LEU A 20 -3.30 -24.69 7.10
CA LEU A 20 -3.79 -24.50 8.46
C LEU A 20 -2.74 -24.92 9.49
N GLU A 21 -2.14 -26.10 9.34
CA GLU A 21 -1.08 -26.59 10.23
C GLU A 21 0.11 -25.64 10.28
N ARG A 22 0.56 -25.16 9.10
CA ARG A 22 1.65 -24.20 9.00
C ARG A 22 1.33 -22.90 9.72
N PHE A 23 0.16 -22.32 9.46
CA PHE A 23 -0.29 -21.10 10.14
C PHE A 23 -0.36 -21.31 11.65
N MET A 24 -1.02 -22.37 12.12
CA MET A 24 -1.21 -22.65 13.55
C MET A 24 0.12 -22.83 14.30
N ARG A 25 1.15 -23.38 13.65
CA ARG A 25 2.51 -23.51 14.21
C ARG A 25 3.26 -22.17 14.28
N SER A 26 2.89 -21.19 13.47
CA SER A 26 3.56 -19.88 13.42
C SER A 26 2.86 -18.78 14.21
N VAL A 27 1.70 -19.06 14.83
CA VAL A 27 0.93 -18.05 15.57
C VAL A 27 1.75 -17.52 16.76
N PRO A 28 1.95 -16.19 16.86
CA PRO A 28 2.63 -15.57 18.00
C PRO A 28 1.91 -15.84 19.33
N GLU A 29 2.67 -15.99 20.41
CA GLU A 29 2.15 -16.32 21.75
C GLU A 29 1.17 -15.24 22.27
N CYS A 30 1.41 -13.95 22.00
CA CYS A 30 0.52 -12.87 22.48
C CYS A 30 -0.90 -12.95 21.94
N ILE A 31 -1.12 -13.59 20.78
CA ILE A 31 -2.46 -13.80 20.22
C ILE A 31 -3.31 -14.64 21.17
N GLY A 32 -2.67 -15.55 21.93
CA GLY A 32 -3.31 -16.27 23.03
C GLY A 32 -4.38 -17.28 22.58
N GLY A 33 -4.26 -17.80 21.35
CA GLY A 33 -5.12 -18.82 20.74
C GLY A 33 -5.92 -18.30 19.54
N VAL A 34 -6.11 -19.15 18.54
CA VAL A 34 -6.84 -18.82 17.30
C VAL A 34 -7.93 -19.86 17.02
N THR A 35 -9.14 -19.39 16.77
CA THR A 35 -10.28 -20.22 16.37
C THR A 35 -10.23 -20.48 14.87
N HIS A 36 -10.20 -21.74 14.48
CA HIS A 36 -10.36 -22.12 13.08
C HIS A 36 -11.79 -21.83 12.61
N TRP A 37 -11.92 -21.05 11.54
CA TRP A 37 -13.17 -20.75 10.86
C TRP A 37 -13.18 -21.41 9.47
N PRO A 38 -14.04 -22.42 9.23
CA PRO A 38 -14.16 -23.04 7.93
C PRO A 38 -14.59 -22.03 6.86
N ALA A 39 -13.72 -21.79 5.89
CA ALA A 39 -13.98 -20.88 4.80
C ALA A 39 -15.13 -21.40 3.92
N VAL A 40 -15.97 -20.49 3.47
CA VAL A 40 -17.04 -20.76 2.51
C VAL A 40 -16.41 -21.05 1.14
N HIS A 41 -16.62 -22.27 0.63
CA HIS A 41 -16.16 -22.63 -0.71
C HIS A 41 -17.15 -22.12 -1.77
N GLY A 42 -16.69 -21.20 -2.63
CA GLY A 42 -17.54 -20.51 -3.60
C GLY A 42 -18.19 -21.40 -4.67
N ASP A 43 -17.62 -22.57 -4.97
CA ASP A 43 -18.25 -23.50 -5.92
C ASP A 43 -19.40 -24.28 -5.28
N THR A 44 -19.37 -24.45 -3.95
CA THR A 44 -20.40 -25.15 -3.19
C THR A 44 -21.51 -24.18 -2.81
N VAL A 45 -21.15 -23.02 -2.24
CA VAL A 45 -22.08 -21.92 -1.95
C VAL A 45 -22.01 -20.92 -3.08
N LYS A 46 -22.70 -21.24 -4.19
CA LYS A 46 -22.62 -20.45 -5.42
C LYS A 46 -23.06 -19.00 -5.21
N ALA A 47 -22.36 -18.09 -5.89
CA ALA A 47 -22.70 -16.68 -5.87
C ALA A 47 -24.04 -16.42 -6.59
N PRO A 48 -24.80 -15.39 -6.17
CA PRO A 48 -25.97 -14.92 -6.90
C PRO A 48 -25.63 -14.54 -8.35
N ARG A 49 -26.62 -14.59 -9.25
CA ARG A 49 -26.41 -14.34 -10.70
C ARG A 49 -25.75 -13.00 -11.03
N TYR A 50 -25.97 -11.99 -10.18
CA TYR A 50 -25.40 -10.66 -10.34
C TYR A 50 -23.91 -10.57 -9.97
N TRP A 51 -23.37 -11.54 -9.21
CA TRP A 51 -21.97 -11.53 -8.79
C TRP A 51 -21.05 -11.93 -9.95
N LYS A 52 -20.12 -11.04 -10.31
CA LYS A 52 -19.21 -11.24 -11.46
C LYS A 52 -17.73 -11.30 -11.09
N ALA A 53 -17.38 -11.17 -9.81
CA ALA A 53 -16.00 -11.24 -9.33
C ALA A 53 -15.45 -12.67 -9.15
N GLY A 54 -16.22 -13.69 -9.53
CA GLY A 54 -15.82 -15.10 -9.42
C GLY A 54 -16.18 -15.75 -8.08
N ASN A 55 -16.20 -17.09 -8.09
CA ASN A 55 -16.65 -17.90 -6.95
C ASN A 55 -15.70 -17.78 -5.75
N GLY A 56 -14.38 -17.73 -5.97
CA GLY A 56 -13.40 -17.53 -4.90
C GLY A 56 -13.61 -16.23 -4.12
N ALA A 57 -13.85 -15.12 -4.84
CA ALA A 57 -14.16 -13.82 -4.24
C ALA A 57 -15.46 -13.86 -3.42
N TRP A 58 -16.48 -14.58 -3.89
CA TRP A 58 -17.72 -14.78 -3.14
C TRP A 58 -17.49 -15.59 -1.86
N GLY A 59 -16.71 -16.67 -1.93
CA GLY A 59 -16.34 -17.47 -0.76
C GLY A 59 -15.59 -16.66 0.30
N CYS A 60 -14.63 -15.84 -0.14
CA CYS A 60 -13.90 -14.89 0.72
C CYS A 60 -14.87 -13.92 1.40
N TYR A 61 -15.71 -13.21 0.63
CA TYR A 61 -16.73 -12.30 1.15
C TYR A 61 -17.60 -12.97 2.23
N ARG A 62 -18.15 -14.15 1.93
CA ARG A 62 -19.05 -14.87 2.84
C ARG A 62 -18.35 -15.34 4.11
N SER A 63 -17.07 -15.74 4.03
CA SER A 63 -16.31 -16.18 5.20
C SER A 63 -16.07 -15.03 6.19
N HIS A 64 -15.68 -13.85 5.69
CA HIS A 64 -15.51 -12.66 6.53
C HIS A 64 -16.84 -12.16 7.09
N MET A 65 -17.91 -12.15 6.28
CA MET A 65 -19.24 -11.75 6.73
C MET A 65 -19.74 -12.62 7.89
N GLN A 66 -19.53 -13.95 7.80
CA GLN A 66 -19.90 -14.88 8.87
C GLN A 66 -19.17 -14.61 10.19
N ILE A 67 -17.88 -14.27 10.13
CA ILE A 67 -17.11 -13.91 11.35
C ILE A 67 -17.64 -12.60 11.94
N LEU A 68 -17.94 -11.60 11.12
CA LEU A 68 -18.54 -10.34 11.58
C LEU A 68 -19.90 -10.57 12.25
N GLU A 69 -20.78 -11.35 11.61
CA GLU A 69 -22.08 -11.74 12.17
C GLU A 69 -21.92 -12.50 13.50
N TYR A 70 -20.97 -13.42 13.57
CA TYR A 70 -20.63 -14.13 14.81
C TYR A 70 -20.16 -13.16 15.90
N ALA A 71 -19.27 -12.22 15.58
CA ALA A 71 -18.74 -11.25 16.52
C ALA A 71 -19.84 -10.33 17.08
N ILE A 72 -20.76 -9.87 16.20
CA ILE A 72 -21.95 -9.09 16.59
C ILE A 72 -22.85 -9.91 17.51
N ALA A 73 -23.21 -11.13 17.10
CA ALA A 73 -24.14 -11.99 17.84
C ALA A 73 -23.61 -12.37 19.23
N ASN A 74 -22.29 -12.58 19.35
CA ASN A 74 -21.63 -12.95 20.60
C ASN A 74 -21.09 -11.74 21.38
N LYS A 75 -21.37 -10.51 20.92
CA LYS A 75 -20.96 -9.25 21.59
C LYS A 75 -19.47 -9.20 21.89
N LEU A 76 -18.63 -9.67 20.95
CA LEU A 76 -17.18 -9.59 21.08
C LEU A 76 -16.77 -8.11 21.05
N GLU A 77 -15.94 -7.67 22.00
CA GLU A 77 -15.44 -6.28 22.00
C GLU A 77 -14.55 -5.99 20.79
N SER A 78 -13.70 -6.94 20.40
CA SER A 78 -12.90 -6.89 19.17
C SER A 78 -12.58 -8.29 18.65
N TYR A 79 -12.24 -8.39 17.37
CA TYR A 79 -11.64 -9.59 16.80
C TYR A 79 -10.50 -9.26 15.85
N VAL A 80 -9.56 -10.19 15.71
CA VAL A 80 -8.61 -10.24 14.59
C VAL A 80 -8.90 -11.47 13.73
N VAL A 81 -8.86 -11.30 12.41
CA VAL A 81 -9.02 -12.39 11.45
C VAL A 81 -7.76 -12.52 10.60
N PHE A 82 -7.34 -13.76 10.40
CA PHE A 82 -6.26 -14.17 9.52
C PHE A 82 -6.80 -15.03 8.37
N GLU A 83 -6.19 -14.96 7.19
CA GLU A 83 -6.25 -16.06 6.22
C GLU A 83 -5.14 -17.07 6.50
N ASP A 84 -5.30 -18.31 6.04
CA ASP A 84 -4.37 -19.43 6.25
C ASP A 84 -3.00 -19.29 5.54
N ASP A 85 -2.79 -18.21 4.79
CA ASP A 85 -1.47 -17.80 4.29
C ASP A 85 -0.90 -16.57 4.98
N ALA A 86 -1.49 -16.07 6.07
CA ALA A 86 -0.84 -15.03 6.86
C ALA A 86 0.52 -15.51 7.39
N ILE A 87 1.54 -14.67 7.24
CA ILE A 87 2.89 -14.87 7.81
C ILE A 87 3.24 -13.69 8.70
N PHE A 88 3.94 -13.94 9.81
CA PHE A 88 4.23 -12.93 10.83
C PHE A 88 5.65 -12.37 10.67
N SER A 89 5.84 -11.10 10.97
CA SER A 89 7.18 -10.52 11.07
C SER A 89 7.96 -11.12 12.24
N PRO A 90 9.30 -11.15 12.20
CA PRO A 90 10.11 -11.64 13.32
C PRO A 90 9.87 -10.89 14.63
N ASP A 91 9.57 -9.59 14.55
CA ASP A 91 9.38 -8.70 15.70
C ASP A 91 7.90 -8.52 16.11
N PHE A 92 7.01 -9.37 15.58
CA PHE A 92 5.55 -9.22 15.73
C PHE A 92 5.11 -8.95 17.18
N GLU A 93 5.65 -9.70 18.14
CA GLU A 93 5.33 -9.61 19.57
C GLU A 93 5.57 -8.21 20.14
N ASN A 94 6.70 -7.61 19.80
CA ASN A 94 7.07 -6.26 20.28
C ASN A 94 6.28 -5.19 19.53
N ASP A 95 6.12 -5.37 18.22
CA ASP A 95 5.43 -4.41 17.37
C ASP A 95 3.94 -4.33 17.72
N ILE A 96 3.25 -5.47 17.89
CA ILE A 96 1.82 -5.47 18.23
C ILE A 96 1.55 -4.83 19.59
N ALA A 97 2.43 -5.05 20.57
CA ALA A 97 2.32 -4.39 21.87
C ALA A 97 2.38 -2.86 21.72
N SER A 98 3.36 -2.37 20.95
CA SER A 98 3.55 -0.94 20.69
C SER A 98 2.39 -0.34 19.88
N ILE A 99 1.88 -1.07 18.88
CA ILE A 99 0.71 -0.67 18.08
C ILE A 99 -0.53 -0.53 18.98
N MET A 100 -0.81 -1.53 19.82
CA MET A 100 -2.00 -1.50 20.67
C MET A 100 -1.94 -0.45 21.79
N GLU A 101 -0.74 -0.05 22.23
CA GLU A 101 -0.54 1.06 23.16
C GLU A 101 -0.75 2.42 22.52
N ASN A 102 -0.45 2.56 21.21
CA ASN A 102 -0.44 3.84 20.50
C ASN A 102 -1.63 4.05 19.55
N ILE A 103 -2.45 3.03 19.30
CA ILE A 103 -3.63 3.17 18.43
C ILE A 103 -4.68 4.11 19.06
N PRO A 104 -5.23 5.08 18.30
CA PRO A 104 -6.29 5.95 18.80
C PRO A 104 -7.49 5.16 19.35
N ASN A 105 -8.04 5.61 20.48
CA ASN A 105 -9.16 4.95 21.17
C ASN A 105 -10.43 4.80 20.29
N ASP A 106 -10.55 5.58 19.22
CA ASP A 106 -11.67 5.56 18.29
C ASP A 106 -11.52 4.56 17.14
N TRP A 107 -10.46 3.75 17.10
CA TRP A 107 -10.21 2.77 16.03
C TRP A 107 -11.38 1.81 15.80
N GLN A 108 -11.87 1.72 14.57
CA GLN A 108 -12.95 0.82 14.19
C GLN A 108 -12.39 -0.40 13.44
N GLN A 109 -11.35 -0.20 12.64
CA GLN A 109 -10.63 -1.27 11.95
C GLN A 109 -9.11 -1.01 11.98
N LEU A 110 -8.34 -2.07 12.15
CA LEU A 110 -6.87 -2.04 12.14
C LEU A 110 -6.36 -3.09 11.16
N TYR A 111 -5.67 -2.68 10.09
CA TYR A 111 -4.97 -3.61 9.21
C TYR A 111 -3.58 -3.89 9.76
N LEU A 112 -3.27 -5.15 10.09
CA LEU A 112 -1.91 -5.57 10.49
C LEU A 112 -1.08 -6.03 9.28
N GLY A 113 -1.78 -6.38 8.20
CA GLY A 113 -1.23 -6.67 6.90
C GLY A 113 -2.19 -6.22 5.81
N GLY A 114 -1.68 -5.54 4.78
CA GLY A 114 -2.53 -5.01 3.72
C GLY A 114 -1.72 -4.47 2.55
N GLN A 115 -2.44 -3.98 1.55
CA GLN A 115 -1.90 -3.23 0.44
C GLN A 115 -2.60 -1.87 0.40
N LEU A 116 -1.84 -0.77 0.47
CA LEU A 116 -2.42 0.55 0.25
C LEU A 116 -2.83 0.69 -1.21
N LEU A 117 -4.04 1.20 -1.45
CA LEU A 117 -4.46 1.63 -2.78
C LEU A 117 -4.63 3.14 -2.82
N LYS A 118 -4.36 3.71 -4.00
CA LYS A 118 -4.45 5.16 -4.24
C LYS A 118 -3.55 5.97 -3.33
N GLU A 119 -2.56 5.34 -2.69
CA GLU A 119 -1.57 5.93 -1.78
C GLU A 119 -0.73 7.01 -2.46
N ILE A 120 -0.50 6.86 -3.77
CA ILE A 120 0.09 7.92 -4.58
C ILE A 120 -0.83 9.15 -4.53
N LYS A 121 -2.12 9.00 -4.82
CA LYS A 121 -3.05 10.15 -4.88
C LYS A 121 -3.40 10.71 -3.49
N HIS A 122 -3.51 9.83 -2.52
CA HIS A 122 -3.99 10.06 -1.17
C HIS A 122 -3.06 9.31 -0.20
N PRO A 123 -1.90 9.91 0.12
CA PRO A 123 -0.89 9.24 0.93
C PRO A 123 -1.39 9.04 2.35
N PRO A 124 -1.01 7.94 3.05
CA PRO A 124 -1.40 7.73 4.43
C PRO A 124 -0.93 8.89 5.31
N GLN A 125 -1.79 9.29 6.25
CA GLN A 125 -1.51 10.33 7.23
C GLN A 125 -0.85 9.71 8.46
N ARG A 126 0.31 10.23 8.89
CA ARG A 126 0.90 9.86 10.18
C ARG A 126 0.02 10.38 11.32
N ILE A 127 -0.37 9.50 12.23
CA ILE A 127 -1.09 9.86 13.47
C ILE A 127 -0.11 9.98 14.64
N ASN A 128 0.84 9.03 14.74
CA ASN A 128 1.97 9.06 15.65
C ASN A 128 3.11 8.18 15.10
N ASP A 129 4.13 7.90 15.91
CA ASP A 129 5.31 7.13 15.50
C ASP A 129 5.01 5.67 15.14
N TRP A 130 3.85 5.14 15.54
CA TRP A 130 3.46 3.74 15.31
C TRP A 130 2.28 3.58 14.36
N ILE A 131 1.44 4.60 14.23
CA ILE A 131 0.11 4.49 13.63
C ILE A 131 -0.07 5.49 12.49
N PHE A 132 -0.64 4.98 11.40
CA PHE A 132 -1.01 5.72 10.21
C PHE A 132 -2.48 5.52 9.90
N MET A 133 -3.10 6.56 9.34
CA MET A 133 -4.45 6.53 8.80
C MET A 133 -4.38 6.48 7.27
N PRO A 134 -4.60 5.31 6.65
CA PRO A 134 -4.61 5.15 5.20
C PRO A 134 -5.92 5.65 4.58
N PHE A 135 -5.87 6.06 3.31
CA PHE A 135 -7.07 6.43 2.55
C PHE A 135 -7.87 5.21 2.06
N ASN A 136 -7.18 4.14 1.66
CA ASN A 136 -7.77 2.88 1.21
C ASN A 136 -6.76 1.74 1.44
N VAL A 137 -7.19 0.67 2.12
CA VAL A 137 -6.39 -0.55 2.31
C VAL A 137 -7.14 -1.76 1.76
N ASN A 138 -6.45 -2.53 0.92
CA ASN A 138 -6.91 -3.79 0.37
C ASN A 138 -6.16 -4.99 0.95
N ARG A 139 -6.57 -6.18 0.50
CA ARG A 139 -6.25 -7.51 1.03
C ARG A 139 -6.92 -7.78 2.37
N THR A 140 -7.36 -9.02 2.56
CA THR A 140 -8.07 -9.46 3.77
C THR A 140 -7.27 -10.48 4.59
N HIS A 141 -6.00 -10.71 4.24
CA HIS A 141 -5.18 -11.72 4.90
C HIS A 141 -4.95 -11.44 6.38
N CYS A 142 -4.96 -10.17 6.81
CA CYS A 142 -5.03 -9.84 8.24
C CYS A 142 -5.58 -8.44 8.55
N PHE A 143 -6.72 -8.40 9.24
CA PHE A 143 -7.21 -7.18 9.89
C PHE A 143 -7.95 -7.50 11.18
N ALA A 144 -8.04 -6.50 12.05
CA ALA A 144 -8.84 -6.51 13.27
C ALA A 144 -9.97 -5.49 13.19
N VAL A 145 -11.04 -5.75 13.94
CA VAL A 145 -12.21 -4.89 14.01
C VAL A 145 -12.63 -4.73 15.47
N HIS A 146 -12.93 -3.51 15.86
CA HIS A 146 -13.53 -3.20 17.15
C HIS A 146 -15.06 -3.15 17.03
N SER A 147 -15.78 -3.50 18.09
CA SER A 147 -17.26 -3.48 18.16
C SER A 147 -17.91 -2.17 17.72
N ARG A 148 -17.21 -1.05 17.96
CA ARG A 148 -17.55 0.31 17.49
C ARG A 148 -17.65 0.43 15.97
N GLY A 149 -17.02 -0.45 15.20
CA GLY A 149 -17.05 -0.48 13.74
C GLY A 149 -17.94 -1.56 13.13
N TYR A 150 -18.52 -2.46 13.94
CA TYR A 150 -19.20 -3.64 13.40
C TYR A 150 -20.39 -3.30 12.51
N PHE A 151 -21.24 -2.36 12.92
CA PHE A 151 -22.44 -2.02 12.17
C PHE A 151 -22.13 -1.22 10.90
N ASP A 152 -21.14 -0.33 10.93
CA ASP A 152 -20.69 0.38 9.73
C ASP A 152 -20.15 -0.60 8.67
N ILE A 153 -19.34 -1.58 9.09
CA ILE A 153 -18.87 -2.64 8.19
C ILE A 153 -20.05 -3.51 7.73
N TYR A 154 -20.93 -3.93 8.64
CA TYR A 154 -22.05 -4.82 8.32
C TYR A 154 -22.99 -4.19 7.30
N ASP A 155 -23.44 -2.95 7.54
CA ASP A 155 -24.32 -2.21 6.64
C ASP A 155 -23.66 -2.00 5.28
N HIS A 156 -22.36 -1.66 5.28
CA HIS A 156 -21.60 -1.50 4.05
C HIS A 156 -21.49 -2.80 3.25
N LEU A 157 -21.14 -3.92 3.92
CA LEU A 157 -21.06 -5.24 3.29
C LEU A 157 -22.42 -5.77 2.80
N MET A 158 -23.51 -5.38 3.45
CA MET A 158 -24.88 -5.71 3.04
C MET A 158 -25.39 -4.89 1.86
N SER A 159 -24.72 -3.78 1.51
CA SER A 159 -25.06 -2.94 0.36
C SER A 159 -24.68 -3.62 -0.97
N LEU A 160 -25.52 -4.57 -1.40
CA LEU A 160 -25.37 -5.34 -2.63
C LEU A 160 -26.15 -4.73 -3.80
N PRO A 161 -25.69 -4.93 -5.05
CA PRO A 161 -24.44 -5.60 -5.42
C PRO A 161 -23.21 -4.70 -5.20
N PHE A 162 -22.04 -5.31 -4.98
CA PHE A 162 -20.76 -4.59 -5.09
C PHE A 162 -20.57 -4.07 -6.52
N ALA A 163 -19.62 -3.14 -6.72
CA ALA A 163 -19.33 -2.70 -8.08
C ALA A 163 -18.76 -3.87 -8.91
N LYS A 164 -18.81 -3.73 -10.24
CA LYS A 164 -18.41 -4.79 -11.16
C LYS A 164 -16.97 -5.24 -10.85
N GLU A 165 -16.78 -6.56 -10.73
CA GLU A 165 -15.49 -7.21 -10.46
C GLU A 165 -14.87 -6.91 -9.07
N GLU A 166 -15.60 -6.26 -8.16
CA GLU A 166 -15.11 -6.01 -6.82
C GLU A 166 -15.14 -7.25 -5.93
N HIS A 167 -14.05 -7.40 -5.19
CA HIS A 167 -13.94 -8.34 -4.08
C HIS A 167 -14.26 -7.60 -2.76
N ILE A 168 -14.34 -8.33 -1.65
CA ILE A 168 -14.64 -7.75 -0.33
C ILE A 168 -13.65 -6.65 0.07
N ASP A 169 -12.36 -6.82 -0.20
CA ASP A 169 -11.34 -5.82 0.13
C ASP A 169 -11.57 -4.51 -0.62
N HIS A 170 -11.84 -4.56 -1.94
CA HIS A 170 -12.18 -3.38 -2.74
C HIS A 170 -13.42 -2.67 -2.19
N HIS A 171 -14.44 -3.44 -1.80
CA HIS A 171 -15.65 -2.89 -1.23
C HIS A 171 -15.36 -2.22 0.11
N LEU A 172 -14.62 -2.87 1.03
CA LEU A 172 -14.17 -2.24 2.29
C LEU A 172 -13.32 -0.99 2.05
N GLY A 173 -12.45 -1.00 1.03
CA GLY A 173 -11.69 0.19 0.62
C GLY A 173 -12.59 1.39 0.33
N ARG A 174 -13.78 1.19 -0.27
CA ARG A 174 -14.76 2.27 -0.48
C ARG A 174 -15.35 2.82 0.82
N LEU A 175 -15.44 2.02 1.88
CA LEU A 175 -15.85 2.52 3.20
C LEU A 175 -14.76 3.44 3.78
N HIS A 176 -13.49 3.05 3.67
CA HIS A 176 -12.36 3.87 4.11
C HIS A 176 -12.32 5.23 3.42
N GLU A 177 -12.54 5.25 2.10
CA GLU A 177 -12.52 6.46 1.27
C GLU A 177 -13.53 7.54 1.69
N GLN A 178 -14.56 7.18 2.48
CA GLN A 178 -15.56 8.13 2.96
C GLN A 178 -15.01 9.07 4.03
N GLY A 179 -13.88 8.73 4.68
CA GLY A 179 -13.25 9.54 5.74
C GLY A 179 -14.06 9.65 7.03
N LYS A 180 -15.09 8.80 7.21
CA LYS A 180 -15.96 8.76 8.40
C LYS A 180 -15.78 7.49 9.23
N PHE A 181 -14.97 6.55 8.74
CA PHE A 181 -14.71 5.26 9.37
C PHE A 181 -13.24 5.22 9.82
N ALA A 182 -13.00 5.06 11.12
CA ALA A 182 -11.68 5.11 11.72
C ALA A 182 -10.89 3.83 11.42
N VAL A 183 -10.21 3.83 10.26
CA VAL A 183 -9.31 2.77 9.82
C VAL A 183 -7.86 3.18 10.06
N TYR A 184 -7.08 2.28 10.65
CA TYR A 184 -5.67 2.50 10.93
C TYR A 184 -4.80 1.34 10.43
N ALA A 185 -3.51 1.63 10.27
CA ALA A 185 -2.47 0.67 9.93
C ALA A 185 -1.20 1.00 10.74
N PRO A 186 -0.35 0.00 11.04
CA PRO A 186 0.95 0.24 11.65
C PRO A 186 1.89 0.96 10.68
N LYS A 187 2.95 1.59 11.21
CA LYS A 187 4.01 2.20 10.38
C LYS A 187 4.61 1.23 9.36
N ARG A 188 4.72 -0.05 9.74
CA ARG A 188 5.25 -1.17 8.96
C ARG A 188 4.31 -2.35 9.08
N TRP A 189 4.08 -3.07 7.99
CA TRP A 189 3.25 -4.27 8.01
C TRP A 189 3.92 -5.36 8.87
N ILE A 190 3.17 -5.88 9.84
CA ILE A 190 3.65 -6.97 10.71
C ILE A 190 3.07 -8.33 10.32
N VAL A 191 2.15 -8.35 9.35
CA VAL A 191 1.62 -9.57 8.73
C VAL A 191 1.72 -9.48 7.20
N GLY A 192 2.47 -10.40 6.59
CA GLY A 192 2.57 -10.58 5.15
C GLY A 192 1.66 -11.68 4.62
N GLN A 193 1.69 -11.90 3.30
CA GLN A 193 1.12 -13.09 2.68
C GLN A 193 2.23 -14.09 2.35
N GLY A 194 2.10 -15.32 2.82
CA GLY A 194 3.01 -16.42 2.56
C GLY A 194 2.86 -17.00 1.16
N GLU A 195 3.80 -17.86 0.78
CA GLU A 195 3.76 -18.52 -0.52
C GLU A 195 2.65 -19.58 -0.63
N GLY A 196 2.15 -19.74 -1.86
CA GLY A 196 1.24 -20.82 -2.21
C GLY A 196 0.28 -20.49 -3.36
N TRP A 197 -0.51 -21.50 -3.71
CA TRP A 197 -1.57 -21.38 -4.71
C TRP A 197 -2.84 -20.75 -4.13
N SER A 198 -3.32 -19.69 -4.78
CA SER A 198 -4.58 -19.02 -4.42
C SER A 198 -5.76 -19.63 -5.18
N ASN A 199 -6.81 -20.01 -4.45
CA ASN A 199 -8.10 -20.40 -5.05
C ASN A 199 -8.94 -19.20 -5.50
N ILE A 200 -8.52 -17.98 -5.15
CA ILE A 200 -9.19 -16.75 -5.56
C ILE A 200 -8.61 -16.27 -6.88
N SER A 201 -7.29 -16.12 -6.97
CA SER A 201 -6.63 -15.60 -8.18
C SER A 201 -6.22 -16.69 -9.19
N GLY A 202 -6.16 -17.96 -8.76
CA GLY A 202 -5.66 -19.07 -9.58
C GLY A 202 -4.15 -19.03 -9.84
N LYS A 203 -3.40 -18.21 -9.10
CA LYS A 203 -1.95 -18.01 -9.28
C LYS A 203 -1.14 -18.56 -8.10
N PHE A 204 0.11 -18.89 -8.37
CA PHE A 204 1.12 -19.13 -7.34
C PHE A 204 1.71 -17.79 -6.87
N ASN A 205 1.64 -17.53 -5.57
CA ASN A 205 2.16 -16.32 -4.94
C ASN A 205 3.49 -16.63 -4.24
N LYS A 206 4.43 -15.68 -4.30
CA LYS A 206 5.63 -15.66 -3.45
C LYS A 206 5.32 -14.98 -2.11
N PRO A 207 6.15 -15.17 -1.05
CA PRO A 207 6.00 -14.43 0.18
C PRO A 207 6.09 -12.93 -0.10
N THR A 208 5.11 -12.15 0.36
CA THR A 208 4.95 -10.74 -0.02
C THR A 208 4.59 -9.89 1.19
N TYR A 209 5.37 -8.81 1.36
CA TYR A 209 4.99 -7.62 2.12
C TYR A 209 4.87 -6.47 1.11
N TRP A 210 3.82 -5.67 1.23
CA TRP A 210 3.63 -4.48 0.39
C TRP A 210 4.45 -3.30 0.93
N PRO A 211 4.62 -2.21 0.17
CA PRO A 211 5.21 -0.98 0.68
C PRO A 211 4.57 -0.55 2.00
N ASN A 212 5.38 -0.16 2.99
CA ASN A 212 4.88 0.17 4.31
C ASN A 212 4.15 1.52 4.31
N PRO A 213 3.20 1.75 5.23
CA PRO A 213 2.57 3.07 5.37
C PRO A 213 3.56 4.22 5.59
N GLU A 214 4.62 4.01 6.36
CA GLU A 214 5.66 5.05 6.55
C GLU A 214 6.42 5.40 5.27
N ASP A 215 6.54 4.43 4.36
CA ASP A 215 7.22 4.59 3.08
C ASP A 215 6.38 5.40 2.09
N CYS A 216 5.07 5.52 2.33
CA CYS A 216 4.12 6.19 1.45
C CYS A 216 3.60 7.52 2.03
N ALA A 217 4.02 7.94 3.22
CA ALA A 217 3.34 8.97 3.99
C ALA A 217 3.49 10.40 3.47
N VAL A 218 2.48 11.24 3.76
CA VAL A 218 2.42 12.67 3.36
C VAL A 218 3.59 13.53 3.85
N ASP A 219 4.24 13.12 4.94
CA ASP A 219 5.33 13.84 5.60
C ASP A 219 6.72 13.41 5.10
N HIS A 220 6.78 12.60 4.04
CA HIS A 220 8.05 12.25 3.42
C HIS A 220 8.78 13.52 2.93
N PRO A 221 10.12 13.66 3.12
CA PRO A 221 10.86 14.89 2.81
C PRO A 221 10.61 15.44 1.41
N ILE A 222 10.50 14.58 0.39
CA ILE A 222 10.24 15.01 -0.99
C ILE A 222 8.81 15.50 -1.26
N LEU A 223 7.89 15.21 -0.34
CA LEU A 223 6.54 15.77 -0.36
C LEU A 223 6.48 17.15 0.30
N LEU A 224 7.30 17.36 1.36
CA LEU A 224 7.41 18.61 2.11
C LEU A 224 8.31 19.65 1.44
N ASP A 225 9.46 19.24 0.92
CA ASP A 225 10.43 20.04 0.16
C ASP A 225 10.63 19.39 -1.22
N PRO A 226 9.77 19.71 -2.21
CA PRO A 226 9.77 19.03 -3.51
C PRO A 226 11.03 19.35 -4.29
N ARG A 227 12.01 18.46 -4.27
CA ARG A 227 13.26 18.58 -5.04
C ARG A 227 13.17 17.78 -6.34
N CYS A 228 13.76 18.30 -7.41
CA CYS A 228 13.90 17.59 -8.67
C CYS A 228 15.27 17.88 -9.30
N VAL A 229 15.93 16.84 -9.79
CA VAL A 229 17.13 17.02 -10.60
C VAL A 229 16.72 17.32 -12.02
N PHE A 230 17.29 18.35 -12.62
CA PHE A 230 17.25 18.54 -14.06
C PHE A 230 18.60 18.11 -14.63
N LEU A 231 18.58 17.06 -15.45
CA LEU A 231 19.78 16.44 -16.01
C LEU A 231 20.00 16.90 -17.46
N GLU A 232 21.11 17.58 -17.70
CA GLU A 232 21.67 17.83 -19.04
C GLU A 232 22.85 16.88 -19.26
N ALA A 233 22.60 15.79 -19.97
CA ALA A 233 23.59 14.74 -20.25
C ALA A 233 23.25 13.99 -21.54
N PRO A 234 24.19 13.22 -22.11
CA PRO A 234 23.88 12.25 -23.16
C PRO A 234 22.81 11.24 -22.73
N MET A 235 21.99 10.77 -23.68
CA MET A 235 20.91 9.80 -23.42
C MET A 235 21.38 8.53 -22.70
N GLU A 236 22.56 8.03 -23.05
CA GLU A 236 23.09 6.81 -22.44
C GLU A 236 23.44 7.00 -20.96
N VAL A 237 23.91 8.19 -20.58
CA VAL A 237 24.11 8.57 -19.16
C VAL A 237 22.77 8.61 -18.43
N ALA A 238 21.74 9.21 -19.03
CA ALA A 238 20.41 9.28 -18.42
C ALA A 238 19.77 7.88 -18.23
N LYS A 239 19.98 6.95 -19.18
CA LYS A 239 19.53 5.55 -19.05
C LYS A 239 20.27 4.82 -17.94
N GLU A 240 21.59 4.99 -17.85
CA GLU A 240 22.38 4.36 -16.79
C GLU A 240 22.03 4.90 -15.40
N LEU A 241 21.88 6.21 -15.26
CA LEU A 241 21.44 6.84 -14.01
C LEU A 241 20.06 6.36 -13.56
N GLN A 242 19.15 6.04 -14.49
CA GLN A 242 17.85 5.45 -14.13
C GLN A 242 18.00 4.10 -13.43
N LEU A 243 18.95 3.27 -13.87
CA LEU A 243 19.29 2.00 -13.20
C LEU A 243 19.89 2.23 -11.81
N ARG A 244 20.53 3.40 -11.60
CA ARG A 244 21.10 3.85 -10.33
C ARG A 244 20.13 4.71 -9.50
N GLY A 245 18.83 4.68 -9.80
CA GLY A 245 17.78 5.30 -8.97
C GLY A 245 17.33 6.70 -9.41
N TRP A 246 17.81 7.25 -10.52
CA TRP A 246 17.33 8.53 -11.03
C TRP A 246 16.02 8.33 -11.80
N HIS A 247 14.89 8.65 -11.16
CA HIS A 247 13.57 8.36 -11.67
C HIS A 247 13.12 9.40 -12.69
N LYS A 248 13.24 9.04 -13.97
CA LYS A 248 12.80 9.88 -15.10
C LYS A 248 11.39 9.59 -15.61
N GLY A 249 10.58 8.87 -14.82
CA GLY A 249 9.24 8.43 -15.18
C GLY A 249 9.21 7.03 -15.81
N TYR A 250 8.12 6.29 -15.56
CA TYR A 250 7.96 4.91 -16.02
C TYR A 250 7.36 4.77 -17.42
N TRP A 251 6.65 5.80 -17.90
CA TRP A 251 5.88 5.70 -19.13
C TRP A 251 6.71 6.11 -20.33
N GLN A 252 7.67 5.27 -20.71
CA GLN A 252 8.69 5.62 -21.70
C GLN A 252 8.32 5.27 -23.15
N ASN A 253 8.90 5.98 -24.10
CA ASN A 253 8.89 5.64 -25.53
C ASN A 253 10.10 4.76 -25.91
N ASP A 254 10.27 4.43 -27.19
CA ASP A 254 11.33 3.53 -27.67
C ASP A 254 12.74 4.13 -27.52
N GLU A 255 12.86 5.46 -27.43
CA GLU A 255 14.14 6.12 -27.12
C GLU A 255 14.46 6.16 -25.61
N GLY A 256 13.51 5.75 -24.76
CA GLY A 256 13.62 5.83 -23.31
C GLY A 256 13.24 7.20 -22.73
N LEU A 257 12.56 8.07 -23.47
CA LEU A 257 12.03 9.33 -22.94
C LEU A 257 10.65 9.09 -22.32
N ASP A 258 10.36 9.75 -21.21
CA ASP A 258 9.02 9.70 -20.62
C ASP A 258 8.02 10.45 -21.50
N ARG A 259 6.96 9.75 -21.90
CA ARG A 259 5.92 10.23 -22.81
C ARG A 259 5.17 11.42 -22.22
N GLY A 260 4.96 11.47 -20.91
CA GLY A 260 4.34 12.62 -20.25
C GLY A 260 5.21 13.87 -20.35
N VAL A 261 6.53 13.72 -20.23
CA VAL A 261 7.50 14.80 -20.47
C VAL A 261 7.51 15.20 -21.94
N CYS A 262 7.54 14.24 -22.88
CA CYS A 262 7.48 14.53 -24.32
C CYS A 262 6.23 15.32 -24.70
N GLU A 263 5.06 14.92 -24.19
CA GLU A 263 3.80 15.64 -24.37
C GLU A 263 3.87 17.04 -23.76
N ALA A 264 4.44 17.18 -22.58
CA ALA A 264 4.58 18.47 -21.91
C ALA A 264 5.45 19.44 -22.72
N VAL A 265 6.58 18.97 -23.26
CA VAL A 265 7.51 19.78 -24.07
C VAL A 265 6.84 20.30 -25.34
N GLY A 266 5.95 19.52 -25.95
CA GLY A 266 5.17 19.92 -27.13
C GLY A 266 3.96 20.80 -26.83
N HIS A 267 3.62 21.02 -25.54
CA HIS A 267 2.41 21.72 -25.13
C HIS A 267 2.61 23.25 -25.09
N PHE A 268 1.53 24.01 -25.32
CA PHE A 268 1.55 25.48 -25.26
C PHE A 268 1.90 26.01 -23.86
N TYR A 269 1.54 25.27 -22.81
CA TYR A 269 1.88 25.53 -21.41
C TYR A 269 2.65 24.32 -20.84
N PRO A 270 3.97 24.22 -21.07
CA PRO A 270 4.76 23.07 -20.65
C PRO A 270 4.80 22.92 -19.12
N GLU A 271 4.81 24.04 -18.38
CA GLU A 271 4.87 24.03 -16.91
C GLU A 271 3.72 23.24 -16.28
N ILE A 272 2.48 23.40 -16.77
CA ILE A 272 1.31 22.73 -16.20
C ILE A 272 1.46 21.21 -16.33
N ARG A 273 1.86 20.74 -17.51
CA ARG A 273 2.05 19.32 -17.79
C ARG A 273 3.27 18.74 -17.08
N LEU A 274 4.36 19.48 -17.00
CA LEU A 274 5.54 19.09 -16.23
C LEU A 274 5.25 19.04 -14.73
N ARG A 275 4.40 19.92 -14.21
CA ARG A 275 3.93 19.87 -12.82
C ARG A 275 3.11 18.60 -12.56
N GLU A 276 2.17 18.26 -13.45
CA GLU A 276 1.41 17.01 -13.37
C GLU A 276 2.34 15.78 -13.39
N TRP A 277 3.30 15.75 -14.32
CA TRP A 277 4.32 14.70 -14.38
C TRP A 277 5.11 14.61 -13.07
N PHE A 278 5.64 15.74 -12.58
CA PHE A 278 6.47 15.76 -11.38
C PHE A 278 5.71 15.32 -10.14
N GLU A 279 4.43 15.69 -10.01
CA GLU A 279 3.56 15.21 -8.94
C GLU A 279 3.47 13.69 -8.93
N TRP A 280 3.32 13.04 -10.08
CA TRP A 280 3.34 11.58 -10.18
C TRP A 280 4.73 11.01 -9.88
N THR A 281 5.77 11.53 -10.52
CA THR A 281 7.15 11.03 -10.39
C THR A 281 7.65 11.11 -8.96
N ARG A 282 7.42 12.22 -8.23
CA ARG A 282 7.86 12.36 -6.84
C ARG A 282 7.17 11.36 -5.90
N ARG A 283 5.93 10.99 -6.19
CA ARG A 283 5.19 10.00 -5.39
C ARG A 283 5.61 8.57 -5.70
N GLU A 284 5.97 8.28 -6.96
CA GLU A 284 6.60 7.02 -7.33
C GLU A 284 7.98 6.87 -6.67
N VAL A 285 8.74 7.96 -6.57
CA VAL A 285 10.00 8.00 -5.82
C VAL A 285 9.82 7.63 -4.34
N VAL A 286 8.79 8.17 -3.70
CA VAL A 286 8.42 7.84 -2.31
C VAL A 286 8.13 6.34 -2.19
N ARG A 287 7.25 5.82 -3.06
CA ARG A 287 6.83 4.40 -3.04
C ARG A 287 7.97 3.42 -3.28
N ASP A 288 8.81 3.67 -4.28
CA ASP A 288 9.77 2.67 -4.75
C ASP A 288 11.06 2.62 -3.92
N GLN A 289 11.22 3.58 -2.99
CA GLN A 289 12.41 3.82 -2.17
C GLN A 289 13.70 3.98 -2.99
N GLN A 290 14.67 4.75 -2.47
CA GLN A 290 16.00 4.94 -3.10
C GLN A 290 16.05 5.69 -4.45
N LYS A 291 14.98 6.38 -4.83
CA LYS A 291 14.95 7.14 -6.09
C LYS A 291 15.04 8.64 -5.89
N ILE A 292 15.49 9.35 -6.92
CA ILE A 292 15.48 10.82 -6.98
C ILE A 292 14.72 11.20 -8.24
N PRO A 293 13.69 12.08 -8.18
CA PRO A 293 12.98 12.51 -9.36
C PRO A 293 13.93 13.30 -10.26
N CYS A 294 14.05 12.87 -11.51
CA CYS A 294 14.97 13.40 -12.49
C CYS A 294 14.19 13.80 -13.75
N LEU A 295 14.09 15.10 -14.02
CA LEU A 295 13.58 15.61 -15.27
C LEU A 295 14.68 15.52 -16.33
N TYR A 296 14.43 14.73 -17.37
CA TYR A 296 15.33 14.57 -18.50
C TYR A 296 14.55 14.63 -19.81
N HIS A 297 14.92 15.59 -20.67
CA HIS A 297 14.45 15.64 -22.05
C HIS A 297 15.38 16.52 -22.90
N PRO A 298 15.91 16.06 -24.06
CA PRO A 298 16.88 16.81 -24.87
C PRO A 298 16.44 18.19 -25.37
N ALA A 299 15.13 18.42 -25.47
CA ALA A 299 14.57 19.71 -25.89
C ALA A 299 14.29 20.71 -24.75
N LEU A 300 14.52 20.31 -23.50
CA LEU A 300 14.50 21.20 -22.35
C LEU A 300 15.89 21.80 -22.14
N THR A 301 15.93 23.02 -21.59
CA THR A 301 17.16 23.71 -21.23
C THR A 301 17.05 24.22 -19.81
N TRP A 302 18.18 24.40 -19.14
CA TRP A 302 18.19 24.95 -17.78
C TRP A 302 17.50 26.32 -17.69
N GLU A 303 17.65 27.17 -18.71
CA GLU A 303 16.99 28.48 -18.77
C GLU A 303 15.46 28.40 -18.72
N LYS A 304 14.87 27.34 -19.26
CA LYS A 304 13.43 27.09 -19.18
C LYS A 304 13.05 26.49 -17.84
N VAL A 305 13.79 25.48 -17.40
CA VAL A 305 13.43 24.68 -16.21
C VAL A 305 13.52 25.51 -14.94
N GLN A 306 14.56 26.33 -14.78
CA GLN A 306 14.74 27.16 -13.59
C GLN A 306 13.60 28.18 -13.35
N LYS A 307 12.79 28.47 -14.38
CA LYS A 307 11.63 29.38 -14.28
C LYS A 307 10.42 28.72 -13.64
N PHE A 308 10.37 27.39 -13.56
CA PHE A 308 9.25 26.66 -12.98
C PHE A 308 9.33 26.63 -11.45
N ASN A 309 8.23 26.91 -10.76
CA ASN A 309 8.22 27.09 -9.29
C ASN A 309 7.63 25.90 -8.51
N PHE A 310 7.40 24.75 -9.16
CA PHE A 310 6.79 23.59 -8.51
C PHE A 310 7.78 22.63 -7.86
N ALA A 311 9.08 22.85 -8.09
CA ALA A 311 10.15 22.08 -7.47
C ALA A 311 11.33 23.00 -7.17
N ARG A 312 12.09 22.65 -6.13
CA ARG A 312 13.46 23.10 -5.95
C ARG A 312 14.35 22.32 -6.92
N TRP A 313 14.80 23.00 -7.95
CA TRP A 313 15.62 22.38 -8.99
C TRP A 313 17.07 22.24 -8.59
N ILE A 314 17.65 21.09 -8.90
CA ILE A 314 19.09 20.83 -8.83
C ILE A 314 19.56 20.64 -10.27
N HIS A 315 20.38 21.55 -10.78
CA HIS A 315 20.89 21.47 -12.15
C HIS A 315 22.13 20.58 -12.15
N VAL A 316 22.09 19.51 -12.94
CA VAL A 316 23.22 18.61 -13.13
C VAL A 316 23.57 18.57 -14.61
N VAL A 317 24.80 18.99 -14.92
CA VAL A 317 25.40 18.85 -16.25
C VAL A 317 26.47 17.78 -16.14
N ALA A 318 26.41 16.75 -16.97
CA ALA A 318 27.32 15.62 -16.88
C ALA A 318 27.55 14.96 -18.24
N GLU A 319 28.80 14.57 -18.49
CA GLU A 319 29.19 13.77 -19.67
C GLU A 319 29.27 12.28 -19.33
N THR A 320 29.45 11.95 -18.04
CA THR A 320 29.46 10.57 -17.53
C THR A 320 28.51 10.38 -16.34
N THR A 321 28.18 9.13 -16.06
CA THR A 321 27.34 8.75 -14.93
C THR A 321 27.96 9.11 -13.58
N ASP A 322 29.29 9.02 -13.46
CA ASP A 322 29.99 9.35 -12.23
C ASP A 322 30.05 10.86 -11.99
N ASP A 323 30.24 11.68 -13.04
CA ASP A 323 30.17 13.15 -12.95
C ASP A 323 28.81 13.61 -12.41
N ALA A 324 27.71 12.98 -12.86
CA ALA A 324 26.37 13.32 -12.42
C ALA A 324 26.13 13.01 -10.93
N ILE A 325 26.69 11.89 -10.46
CA ILE A 325 26.59 11.47 -9.05
C ILE A 325 27.39 12.43 -8.16
N ASP A 326 28.61 12.77 -8.57
CA ASP A 326 29.49 13.67 -7.83
C ASP A 326 28.92 15.09 -7.76
N ALA A 327 28.36 15.59 -8.87
CA ALA A 327 27.69 16.89 -8.92
C ALA A 327 26.51 16.96 -7.94
N LEU A 328 25.69 15.90 -7.87
CA LEU A 328 24.57 15.83 -6.94
C LEU A 328 25.03 15.74 -5.47
N ALA A 329 26.15 15.05 -5.20
CA ALA A 329 26.72 14.93 -3.87
C ALA A 329 27.23 16.29 -3.34
N GLN A 330 27.95 17.05 -4.17
CA GLN A 330 28.45 18.39 -3.83
C GLN A 330 27.32 19.37 -3.50
N GLU A 331 26.23 19.33 -4.27
CA GLU A 331 25.03 20.14 -3.99
C GLU A 331 24.36 19.80 -2.64
N ARG A 332 24.44 18.54 -2.20
CA ARG A 332 23.92 18.15 -0.88
C ARG A 332 24.80 18.69 0.25
N GLU A 333 26.10 18.68 0.09
CA GLU A 333 27.04 19.22 1.10
C GLU A 333 26.91 20.73 1.26
N LEU A 334 26.71 21.47 0.17
CA LEU A 334 26.49 22.92 0.17
C LEU A 334 25.18 23.35 0.86
N GLN A 335 24.23 22.44 1.03
CA GLN A 335 22.94 22.71 1.67
C GLN A 335 22.89 22.31 3.16
N CYS A 336 23.89 21.56 3.65
CA CYS A 336 24.02 21.14 5.04
C CYS A 336 24.95 22.04 5.87
N ASN A 337 25.68 22.94 5.22
CA ASN A 337 26.42 24.06 5.82
C ASN A 337 25.61 25.35 5.73
#